data_AF-A0A376FDR2-F1
#
_entry.id   AF-A0A376FDR2-F1
#
_cell.length_a   1.000
_cell.length_b   1.000
_cell.length_c   1.000
_cell.angle_alpha   90.00
_cell.angle_beta   90.00
_cell.angle_gamma   90.00
#
_symmetry.space_group_name_H-M   'P 1'
#
loop_
_entity.id
_entity.type
_entity.pdbx_description
1 polymer ?
#
loop_
_entity_poly.entity_id
_entity_poly.type
_entity_poly.pdbx_seq_one_letter_code
_entity_poly.pdbx_strand_id
1 'polypeptide(L)' 'MVIPDITFKLAKDNAEMALFSPYDIERIYGKAFGDVAISELYDELVADDRIRKKTINARDFFQRLAEIQFESGLSVHHV' A
#
# COMPACT_ATOMS: atom_id res chain seq x y z
N MET A 1 2.40 7.37 3.46
CA MET A 1 2.26 6.02 2.90
C MET A 1 0.77 5.76 2.79
N VAL A 2 0.22 5.76 1.57
CA VAL A 2 -1.21 5.50 1.37
C VAL A 2 -1.37 3.99 1.24
N ILE A 3 -2.30 3.44 2.00
CA ILE A 3 -2.66 2.03 2.01
C ILE A 3 -3.89 1.90 1.09
N PRO A 4 -3.75 1.48 -0.18
CA PRO A 4 -4.90 1.27 -1.06
C PRO A 4 -5.79 0.12 -0.56
N ASP A 5 -7.08 0.11 -0.90
CA ASP A 5 -8.04 -0.91 -0.45
C ASP A 5 -7.63 -2.36 -0.79
N ILE A 6 -6.79 -2.54 -1.81
CA ILE A 6 -6.23 -3.85 -2.20
C ILE A 6 -5.35 -4.49 -1.11
N THR A 7 -4.85 -3.70 -0.17
CA THR A 7 -3.98 -4.18 0.92
C THR A 7 -4.65 -5.18 1.85
N PHE A 8 -5.95 -5.05 2.13
CA PHE A 8 -6.69 -6.03 2.93
C PHE A 8 -6.81 -7.38 2.22
N LYS A 9 -7.01 -7.36 0.90
CA LYS A 9 -7.04 -8.58 0.08
C LYS A 9 -5.67 -9.27 0.10
N LEU A 10 -4.59 -8.51 -0.11
CA LEU A 10 -3.23 -9.02 -0.05
C LEU A 10 -2.89 -9.60 1.33
N ALA A 11 -3.31 -8.93 2.42
CA ALA A 11 -3.10 -9.42 3.78
C ALA A 11 -3.85 -10.73 4.07
N LYS A 12 -5.11 -10.82 3.63
CA LYS A 12 -5.92 -12.05 3.74
C LYS A 12 -5.24 -13.22 3.04
N ASP A 13 -4.70 -12.97 1.85
CA ASP A 13 -4.08 -13.99 1.00
C ASP A 13 -2.61 -14.26 1.37
N ASN A 14 -2.09 -13.61 2.44
CA ASN A 14 -0.67 -13.67 2.84
C ASN A 14 0.30 -13.30 1.70
N ALA A 15 -0.15 -12.42 0.80
CA ALA A 15 0.57 -12.00 -0.38
C ALA A 15 1.59 -10.90 -0.07
N GLU A 16 2.53 -10.74 -0.99
CA GLU A 16 3.46 -9.63 -1.00
C GLU A 16 2.76 -8.33 -1.38
N MET A 17 3.13 -7.24 -0.72
CA MET A 17 2.62 -5.89 -0.98
C MET A 17 3.73 -4.99 -1.49
N ALA A 18 3.52 -4.41 -2.68
CA ALA A 18 4.35 -3.35 -3.23
C ALA A 18 4.00 -1.97 -2.65
N LEU A 19 5.02 -1.27 -2.17
CA LEU A 19 5.00 0.14 -1.82
C LEU A 19 5.68 0.94 -2.93
N PHE A 20 4.94 1.84 -3.57
CA PHE A 20 5.43 2.61 -4.71
C PHE A 20 6.12 3.91 -4.30
N SER A 21 7.12 4.32 -5.07
CA SER A 21 7.71 5.66 -5.01
C SER A 21 6.72 6.71 -5.53
N PRO A 22 6.25 7.67 -4.71
CA PRO A 22 5.34 8.70 -5.17
C PRO A 22 5.92 9.52 -6.33
N TYR A 23 7.20 9.85 -6.23
CA TYR A 23 7.93 10.60 -7.27
C TYR A 23 7.92 9.88 -8.63
N ASP A 24 8.10 8.56 -8.65
CA ASP A 24 8.12 7.82 -9.92
C ASP A 24 6.72 7.74 -10.54
N ILE A 25 5.68 7.60 -9.71
CA ILE A 25 4.29 7.65 -10.16
C ILE A 25 3.97 9.03 -10.74
N GLU A 26 4.29 10.10 -10.03
CA GLU A 26 4.03 11.46 -10.51
C GLU A 26 4.76 11.75 -11.82
N ARG A 27 6.01 11.30 -11.95
CA ARG A 27 6.81 11.45 -13.17
C ARG A 27 6.24 10.69 -14.37
N ILE A 28 5.70 9.49 -14.17
CA ILE A 28 5.19 8.62 -15.25
C ILE A 28 3.77 9.02 -15.65
N TYR A 29 2.92 9.32 -14.68
CA TYR A 29 1.49 9.61 -14.92
C TYR A 29 1.21 11.11 -15.11
N GLY A 30 2.15 12.00 -14.77
CA GLY A 30 1.98 13.45 -14.91
C GLY A 30 0.90 14.04 -13.99
N LYS A 31 0.53 13.32 -12.92
CA LYS A 31 -0.49 13.70 -11.93
C LYS A 31 0.10 13.59 -10.54
N ALA A 32 -0.41 14.37 -9.59
CA ALA A 32 -0.02 14.20 -8.19
C ALA A 32 -0.37 12.77 -7.72
N PHE A 33 0.42 12.21 -6.81
CA PHE A 33 0.25 10.81 -6.38
C PHE A 33 -1.18 10.53 -5.84
N GLY A 34 -1.77 11.49 -5.13
CA GLY A 34 -3.13 11.37 -4.59
C GLY A 34 -4.24 11.36 -5.65
N ASP A 35 -3.95 11.81 -6.88
CA ASP A 35 -4.90 11.85 -8.01
C ASP A 35 -4.80 10.61 -8.90
N VAL A 36 -3.90 9.67 -8.57
CA VAL A 36 -3.74 8.39 -9.27
C VAL A 36 -4.52 7.31 -8.54
N ALA A 37 -5.39 6.59 -9.25
CA ALA A 37 -6.18 5.49 -8.70
C ALA A 37 -5.32 4.24 -8.43
N ILE A 38 -4.48 4.28 -7.40
CA ILE A 38 -3.51 3.22 -7.08
C ILE A 38 -4.17 1.84 -6.94
N SER A 39 -5.36 1.77 -6.33
CA SER A 39 -6.10 0.50 -6.16
C SER A 39 -6.48 -0.14 -7.50
N GLU A 40 -6.89 0.66 -8.48
CA GLU A 40 -7.33 0.19 -9.80
C GLU A 40 -6.14 -0.20 -10.69
N LEU A 41 -5.04 0.54 -10.55
CA LEU A 41 -3.83 0.36 -11.37
C LEU A 41 -2.79 -0.54 -10.71
N TYR A 42 -3.12 -1.19 -9.59
CA TYR A 42 -2.12 -1.85 -8.74
C TYR A 42 -1.25 -2.84 -9.52
N ASP A 43 -1.88 -3.73 -10.30
CA ASP A 43 -1.16 -4.76 -11.06
C ASP A 43 -0.29 -4.13 -12.17
N GLU A 44 -0.76 -3.05 -12.81
CA GLU A 44 0.02 -2.30 -13.80
C GLU A 44 1.24 -1.63 -13.17
N LEU A 45 1.07 -1.01 -12.01
CA LEU A 45 2.15 -0.37 -11.26
C LEU A 45 3.18 -1.39 -10.74
N VAL A 46 2.70 -2.58 -10.33
CA VAL A 46 3.58 -3.71 -9.96
C VAL A 46 4.37 -4.19 -11.17
N ALA A 47 3.77 -4.25 -12.36
CA ALA A 47 4.45 -4.71 -13.57
C ALA A 47 5.41 -3.68 -14.20
N ASP A 48 5.29 -2.39 -13.87
CA ASP A 48 6.15 -1.35 -14.45
C ASP A 48 7.51 -1.24 -13.76
N ASP A 49 8.58 -1.67 -14.44
CA ASP A 49 9.96 -1.63 -13.95
C ASP A 49 10.54 -0.21 -13.82
N ARG A 50 9.89 0.80 -14.42
CA ARG A 50 10.29 2.21 -14.28
C ARG A 50 9.88 2.80 -12.93
N ILE A 51 8.97 2.13 -12.22
CA ILE A 51 8.47 2.52 -10.90
C ILE A 51 9.26 1.77 -9.83
N ARG A 52 10.05 2.51 -9.04
CA ARG A 52 10.70 1.91 -7.89
C ARG A 52 9.65 1.51 -6.87
N LYS A 53 9.79 0.27 -6.40
CA LYS A 53 8.89 -0.35 -5.43
C LYS A 53 9.71 -1.08 -4.37
N LYS A 54 9.18 -1.10 -3.16
CA LYS A 54 9.63 -1.98 -2.08
C LYS A 54 8.57 -3.02 -1.83
N THR A 55 8.97 -4.28 -1.75
CA THR A 55 8.06 -5.37 -1.41
C THR A 55 8.14 -5.65 0.08
N ILE A 56 6.99 -5.72 0.73
CA ILE A 56 6.88 -6.12 2.12
C ILE A 56 5.81 -7.19 2.26
N ASN A 57 5.95 -8.06 3.27
CA ASN A 57 4.89 -8.99 3.60
C ASN A 57 3.67 -8.20 4.14
N ALA A 58 2.49 -8.41 3.55
CA ALA A 58 1.29 -7.67 3.94
C ALA A 58 0.85 -7.98 5.38
N ARG A 59 0.97 -9.24 5.82
CA ARG A 59 0.60 -9.66 7.18
C ARG A 59 1.47 -8.98 8.22
N ASP A 60 2.78 -8.99 8.04
CA ASP A 60 3.73 -8.34 8.96
C ASP A 60 3.47 -6.83 9.06
N PHE A 61 3.12 -6.21 7.93
CA PHE A 61 2.77 -4.81 7.89
C PHE A 61 1.53 -4.50 8.75
N PHE A 62 0.44 -5.25 8.56
CA PHE A 62 -0.79 -5.05 9.34
C PHE A 62 -0.62 -5.42 10.82
N GLN A 63 0.20 -6.42 11.14
CA GLN A 63 0.52 -6.75 12.53
C GLN A 63 1.21 -5.57 13.22
N ARG A 64 2.26 -5.00 12.61
CA ARG A 64 2.94 -3.82 13.17
C ARG A 64 2.02 -2.60 13.25
N LEU A 65 1.14 -2.43 12.27
CA LEU A 65 0.15 -1.35 12.30
C LEU A 65 -0.81 -1.52 13.50
N ALA A 66 -1.29 -2.74 13.74
CA ALA A 66 -2.16 -3.05 14.88
C ALA A 66 -1.46 -2.84 16.23
N GLU A 67 -0.19 -3.24 16.34
CA GLU A 67 0.64 -3.00 17.53
C GLU A 67 0.73 -1.50 17.85
N ILE A 68 1.06 -0.65 16.85
CA ILE A 68 1.13 0.81 17.02
C ILE A 68 -0.23 1.43 17.39
N GLN A 69 -1.33 0.97 16.79
CA GLN A 69 -2.68 1.47 17.10
C GLN A 69 -3.09 1.10 18.53
N PHE A 70 -2.73 -0.10 19.01
CA PHE A 70 -2.98 -0.54 20.38
C PHE A 70 -2.17 0.27 21.39
N GLU A 71 -0.88 0.50 21.13
CA GLU A 71 0.00 1.32 21.97
C GLU A 71 -0.45 2.79 22.07
N SER A 72 -1.05 3.33 21.00
CA SER A 72 -1.53 4.72 20.95
C SER A 72 -2.96 4.90 21.46
N GLY A 73 -3.66 3.84 21.84
CA GLY A 73 -5.03 3.89 22.36
C GLY A 73 -6.10 4.22 21.30
N LEU A 74 -5.77 4.14 20.01
CA LEU A 74 -6.72 4.25 18.91
C LEU A 74 -7.42 2.90 18.75
N SER A 75 -8.49 2.72 19.52
CA SER A 75 -9.38 1.58 19.40
C SER A 75 -10.07 1.61 18.04
N VAL A 76 -9.60 0.81 17.08
CA VAL A 76 -10.45 0.33 15.98
C VAL A 76 -11.44 -0.66 16.58
N HIS A 77 -12.45 -0.12 17.28
CA HIS A 77 -13.69 -0.84 17.49
C HIS A 77 -14.38 -0.92 16.12
N HIS A 78 -14.56 -2.15 15.66
CA HIS A 78 -15.21 -2.60 14.43
C HIS A 78 -14.41 -2.48 13.13
N VAL A 79 -13.79 -3.61 12.78
CA VAL A 79 -13.86 -4.17 11.42
C VAL A 79 -14.58 -5.52 11.54
#